data_AF-A0A7Y2EJD8-F1
#
_entry.id   AF-A0A7Y2EJD8-F1
#
_cell.length_a   1.000
_cell.length_b   1.000
_cell.length_c   1.000
_cell.angle_alpha   90.00
_cell.angle_beta   90.00
_cell.angle_gamma   90.00
#
_symmetry.space_group_name_H-M   'P 1'
#
loop_
_entity.id
_entity.type
_entity.pdbx_description
1 polymer ?
#
loop_
_entity_poly.entity_id
_entity_poly.type
_entity_poly.pdbx_seq_one_letter_code
_entity_poly.pdbx_strand_id
1 'polypeptide(L)'
;MSFKSVLKGRGAQLNLPNRFFELSHEAREDFLEYCHLENDEPNSNKTQYIKVFPKTIANKVTSPDVGMSYSMNPYQGCEHGCVYCYARNSHEFWGFSAGLDFERRILIKENAPELLEKLLRKKTWQAETIVLSGNTDCYQPAEKKYKITRRCLEVFLKYKHPVGIITKNALILRDLDLLTELQK
;
A
#
# COMPACT_ATOMS: atom_id res chain seq x y z
N MET A 1 31.54 -18.26 8.64
CA MET A 1 30.17 -17.68 8.62
C MET A 1 30.00 -16.97 7.30
N SER A 2 29.21 -17.54 6.39
CA SER A 2 28.89 -16.88 5.11
C SER A 2 28.00 -15.67 5.40
N PHE A 3 28.46 -14.47 5.07
CA PHE A 3 27.65 -13.27 5.16
C PHE A 3 26.53 -13.38 4.12
N LYS A 4 25.30 -13.71 4.55
CA LYS A 4 24.12 -13.64 3.67
C LYS A 4 24.08 -12.25 3.03
N SER A 5 24.06 -12.20 1.71
CA SER A 5 24.03 -10.96 0.95
C SER A 5 22.77 -10.16 1.30
N VAL A 6 22.96 -8.92 1.73
CA VAL A 6 21.85 -8.01 2.07
C VAL A 6 21.13 -7.60 0.79
N LEU A 7 19.80 -7.74 0.77
CA LEU A 7 18.95 -7.28 -0.32
C LEU A 7 18.88 -5.76 -0.27
N LYS A 8 19.62 -5.10 -1.17
CA LYS A 8 19.63 -3.63 -1.27
C LYS A 8 18.25 -3.08 -1.62
N GLY A 9 17.92 -1.94 -1.02
CA GLY A 9 16.65 -1.23 -1.24
C GLY A 9 15.42 -1.89 -0.60
N ARG A 10 15.64 -2.90 0.25
CA ARG A 10 14.59 -3.66 0.93
C ARG A 10 14.79 -3.56 2.44
N GLY A 11 13.70 -3.32 3.18
CA GLY A 11 13.77 -3.27 4.63
C GLY A 11 13.58 -4.64 5.25
N ALA A 12 12.63 -5.43 4.73
CA ALA A 12 12.62 -6.86 5.03
C ALA A 12 13.79 -7.54 4.32
N GLN A 13 14.52 -8.40 5.04
CA GLN A 13 15.62 -9.20 4.47
C GLN A 13 15.21 -10.66 4.25
N LEU A 14 14.00 -11.04 4.67
CA LEU A 14 13.46 -12.39 4.59
C LEU A 14 12.02 -12.33 4.05
N ASN A 15 11.63 -13.39 3.34
CA ASN A 15 10.23 -13.64 3.02
C ASN A 15 9.70 -14.69 4.02
N LEU A 16 8.95 -14.22 5.02
CA LEU A 16 8.39 -15.09 6.05
C LEU A 16 7.22 -15.93 5.48
N PRO A 17 7.00 -17.15 5.97
CA PRO A 17 5.79 -17.89 5.63
C PRO A 17 4.55 -17.11 6.07
N ASN A 18 3.48 -17.21 5.28
CA ASN A 18 2.19 -16.62 5.64
C ASN A 18 1.54 -17.46 6.75
N ARG A 19 1.19 -16.84 7.87
CA ARG A 19 0.61 -17.54 9.04
C ARG A 19 -0.72 -18.26 8.80
N PHE A 20 -1.44 -17.92 7.74
CA PHE A 20 -2.74 -18.51 7.42
C PHE A 20 -2.64 -19.74 6.50
N PHE A 21 -1.46 -20.02 5.95
CA PHE A 21 -1.26 -21.17 5.07
C PHE A 21 -0.68 -22.35 5.87
N GLU A 22 -1.22 -23.55 5.61
CA GLU A 22 -0.72 -24.80 6.19
C GLU A 22 0.66 -25.17 5.64
N LEU A 23 0.89 -24.87 4.36
CA LEU A 23 2.12 -25.18 3.64
C LEU A 23 2.99 -23.92 3.49
N SER A 24 4.30 -24.10 3.61
CA SER A 24 5.29 -23.07 3.32
C SER A 24 6.25 -23.53 2.22
N HIS A 25 6.86 -22.57 1.53
CA HIS A 25 7.82 -22.84 0.46
C HIS A 25 9.19 -22.39 0.92
N GLU A 26 10.19 -23.23 0.70
CA GLU A 26 11.60 -22.93 0.94
C GLU A 26 12.37 -23.03 -0.37
N ALA A 27 13.16 -22.00 -0.67
CA ALA A 27 14.08 -22.05 -1.80
C ALA A 27 15.29 -22.91 -1.40
N ARG A 28 15.43 -24.06 -2.06
CA ARG A 28 16.57 -24.95 -1.88
C ARG A 28 17.66 -24.68 -2.93
N GLU A 29 18.90 -25.04 -2.61
CA GLU A 29 20.07 -24.82 -3.47
C GLU A 29 19.97 -25.56 -4.81
N ASP A 30 19.41 -26.78 -4.81
CA ASP A 30 19.21 -27.60 -6.01
C ASP A 30 18.24 -26.95 -7.01
N PHE A 31 17.21 -26.25 -6.52
CA PHE A 31 16.32 -25.47 -7.38
C PHE A 31 17.03 -24.26 -8.01
N LEU A 32 17.88 -23.57 -7.25
CA LEU A 32 18.64 -22.42 -7.75
C LEU A 32 19.65 -22.83 -8.83
N GLU A 33 20.27 -24.00 -8.67
CA GLU A 33 21.16 -24.58 -9.67
C GLU A 33 20.41 -24.91 -10.97
N TYR A 34 19.21 -25.49 -10.87
CA TYR A 34 18.34 -25.72 -12.03
C TYR A 34 18.01 -24.42 -12.77
N CYS A 35 17.57 -23.37 -12.05
CA CYS A 35 17.28 -22.07 -12.67
C CYS A 35 18.53 -21.49 -13.36
N HIS A 36 19.71 -21.63 -12.77
CA HIS A 36 20.95 -21.16 -13.38
C HIS A 36 21.26 -21.89 -14.69
N LEU A 37 21.10 -23.22 -14.73
CA LEU A 37 21.30 -24.04 -15.94
C LEU A 37 20.34 -23.65 -17.06
N GLU A 38 19.09 -23.31 -16.73
CA GLU A 38 18.06 -22.89 -17.69
C GLU A 38 18.13 -21.41 -18.07
N ASN A 39 19.13 -20.65 -17.57
CA ASN A 39 19.21 -19.19 -17.69
C ASN A 39 17.96 -18.45 -17.18
N ASP A 40 17.30 -18.99 -16.15
CA ASP A 40 16.18 -18.36 -15.46
C ASP A 40 16.66 -17.60 -14.21
N GLU A 41 16.02 -16.47 -13.91
CA GLU A 41 16.29 -15.68 -12.69
C GLU A 41 15.18 -15.91 -11.66
N PRO A 42 15.38 -16.79 -10.66
CA PRO A 42 14.30 -17.23 -9.77
C PRO A 42 13.77 -16.13 -8.83
N ASN A 43 14.48 -15.00 -8.71
CA ASN A 43 14.14 -13.96 -7.73
C ASN A 43 14.47 -12.54 -8.22
N SER A 44 13.61 -12.00 -9.10
CA SER A 44 13.66 -10.57 -9.41
C SER A 44 13.32 -9.73 -8.17
N ASN A 45 14.24 -8.89 -7.71
CA ASN A 45 14.00 -7.92 -6.61
C ASN A 45 13.09 -6.74 -7.04
N LYS A 46 12.47 -6.78 -8.23
CA LYS A 46 11.62 -5.70 -8.73
C LYS A 46 10.27 -5.67 -8.01
N THR A 47 9.79 -4.46 -7.73
CA THR A 47 8.43 -4.26 -7.24
C THR A 47 7.44 -4.58 -8.36
N GLN A 48 6.40 -5.34 -8.03
CA GLN A 48 5.28 -5.69 -8.89
C GLN A 48 4.02 -4.98 -8.43
N TYR A 49 3.24 -4.53 -9.40
CA TYR A 49 2.02 -3.78 -9.20
C TYR A 49 0.83 -4.63 -9.65
N ILE A 50 -0.04 -4.99 -8.70
CA ILE A 50 -1.19 -5.87 -8.92
C ILE A 50 -2.46 -5.02 -8.86
N LYS A 51 -3.22 -4.96 -9.95
CA LYS A 51 -4.48 -4.23 -9.97
C LYS A 51 -5.54 -5.00 -9.19
N VAL A 52 -6.28 -4.30 -8.34
CA VAL A 52 -7.41 -4.85 -7.58
C VAL A 52 -8.64 -3.97 -7.73
N PHE A 53 -9.82 -4.59 -7.60
CA PHE A 53 -11.10 -3.95 -7.88
C PHE A 53 -12.04 -4.06 -6.66
N PRO A 54 -11.80 -3.30 -5.58
CA PRO A 54 -12.65 -3.34 -4.41
C PRO A 54 -14.03 -2.73 -4.70
N LYS A 55 -15.01 -3.07 -3.87
CA LYS A 55 -16.39 -2.52 -3.92
C LYS A 55 -16.54 -1.23 -3.11
N THR A 56 -15.66 -1.00 -2.14
CA THR A 56 -15.62 0.15 -1.23
C THR A 56 -14.17 0.60 -1.03
N ILE A 57 -13.96 1.85 -0.62
CA ILE A 57 -12.62 2.42 -0.47
C ILE A 57 -12.30 2.94 0.94
N ALA A 58 -13.30 3.44 1.66
CA ALA A 58 -13.16 3.93 3.04
C ALA A 58 -13.68 2.89 4.04
N ASN A 59 -12.98 2.77 5.18
CA ASN A 59 -13.32 1.89 6.29
C ASN A 59 -13.49 2.72 7.55
N LYS A 60 -14.55 2.44 8.32
CA LYS A 60 -14.74 3.05 9.64
C LYS A 60 -13.68 2.51 10.58
N VAL A 61 -13.01 3.40 11.31
CA VAL A 61 -12.04 3.02 12.34
C VAL A 61 -12.77 2.94 13.67
N THR A 62 -12.63 1.81 14.37
CA THR A 62 -13.32 1.54 15.65
C THR A 62 -12.34 1.33 16.80
N SER A 63 -11.04 1.52 16.56
CA SER A 63 -10.03 1.42 17.62
C SER A 63 -10.14 2.64 18.55
N PRO A 64 -10.19 2.44 19.87
CA PRO A 64 -10.21 3.55 20.83
C PRO A 64 -8.86 4.29 20.89
N ASP A 65 -7.78 3.67 20.40
CA ASP A 65 -6.42 4.19 20.48
C ASP A 65 -6.10 5.21 19.38
N VAL A 66 -6.95 5.31 18.36
CA VAL A 66 -6.69 6.10 17.16
C VAL A 66 -7.88 7.03 16.88
N GLY A 67 -7.68 8.34 17.00
CA GLY A 67 -8.71 9.37 16.83
C GLY A 67 -9.18 9.63 15.40
N MET A 68 -9.00 8.67 14.48
CA MET A 68 -9.44 8.78 13.08
C MET A 68 -10.87 8.24 12.96
N SER A 69 -11.80 8.95 12.30
CA SER A 69 -13.16 8.43 12.05
C SER A 69 -13.15 7.37 10.94
N TYR A 70 -12.48 7.68 9.83
CA TYR A 70 -12.39 6.81 8.65
C TYR A 70 -10.96 6.72 8.13
N SER A 71 -10.58 5.54 7.67
CA SER A 71 -9.32 5.30 6.96
C SER A 71 -9.58 4.96 5.50
N MET A 72 -8.70 5.40 4.63
CA MET A 72 -8.78 5.10 3.19
C MET A 72 -7.37 4.86 2.64
N ASN A 73 -7.19 3.75 1.94
CA ASN A 73 -5.88 3.34 1.44
C ASN A 73 -5.98 3.06 -0.07
N PRO A 74 -5.45 3.95 -0.94
CA PRO A 74 -5.42 3.76 -2.40
C PRO A 74 -4.55 2.57 -2.84
N TYR A 75 -3.57 2.22 -2.01
CA TYR A 75 -2.64 1.11 -2.22
C TYR A 75 -2.72 0.11 -1.04
N GLN A 76 -2.20 -1.09 -1.24
CA GLN A 76 -1.95 -2.04 -0.16
C GLN A 76 -0.54 -2.60 -0.34
N GLY A 77 0.21 -2.71 0.76
CA GLY A 77 1.66 -2.81 0.71
C GLY A 77 2.31 -1.44 0.62
N CYS A 78 3.62 -1.34 0.87
CA CYS A 78 4.33 -0.08 0.83
C CYS A 78 5.79 -0.23 0.42
N GLU A 79 6.18 0.42 -0.68
CA GLU A 79 7.55 0.39 -1.21
C GLU A 79 8.59 1.03 -0.28
N HIS A 80 8.18 1.82 0.71
CA HIS A 80 9.09 2.33 1.74
C HIS A 80 9.73 1.21 2.56
N GLY A 81 9.09 0.03 2.65
CA GLY A 81 9.67 -1.16 3.26
C GLY A 81 10.11 -0.99 4.71
N CYS A 82 9.53 -0.08 5.50
CA CYS A 82 9.96 0.11 6.89
C CYS A 82 9.85 -1.22 7.66
N VAL A 83 10.97 -1.74 8.19
CA VAL A 83 11.00 -3.07 8.84
C VAL A 83 10.06 -3.15 10.05
N TYR A 84 9.89 -2.04 10.75
CA TYR A 84 9.01 -1.89 11.93
C TYR A 84 7.54 -1.57 11.60
N CYS A 85 7.13 -1.64 10.33
CA CYS A 85 5.78 -1.23 9.94
C CYS A 85 4.72 -2.22 10.43
N TYR A 86 3.80 -1.76 11.28
CA TYR A 86 2.69 -2.59 11.79
C TYR A 86 1.77 -3.11 10.67
N ALA A 87 1.69 -2.39 9.55
CA ALA A 87 0.82 -2.73 8.43
C ALA A 87 1.24 -4.02 7.69
N ARG A 88 2.45 -4.53 7.94
CA ARG A 88 2.99 -5.74 7.29
C ARG A 88 2.08 -6.96 7.43
N ASN A 89 1.50 -7.14 8.61
CA ASN A 89 0.62 -8.29 8.90
C ASN A 89 -0.68 -8.26 8.09
N SER A 90 -1.05 -7.11 7.53
CA SER A 90 -2.23 -7.03 6.66
C SER A 90 -2.03 -7.79 5.34
N HIS A 91 -0.78 -7.90 4.86
CA HIS A 91 -0.46 -8.56 3.59
C HIS A 91 -0.77 -10.05 3.57
N GLU A 92 -0.72 -10.67 4.75
CA GLU A 92 -1.02 -12.09 4.92
C GLU A 92 -2.47 -12.43 4.59
N PHE A 93 -3.42 -11.50 4.82
CA PHE A 93 -4.83 -11.71 4.44
C PHE A 93 -5.06 -11.80 2.92
N TRP A 94 -4.09 -11.36 2.11
CA TRP A 94 -4.13 -11.49 0.65
C TRP A 94 -3.24 -12.63 0.13
N GLY A 95 -2.76 -13.51 1.03
CA GLY A 95 -1.92 -14.64 0.67
C GLY A 95 -0.44 -14.31 0.46
N PHE A 96 -0.01 -13.09 0.80
CA PHE A 96 1.38 -12.66 0.67
C PHE A 96 2.14 -12.75 2.00
N SER A 97 3.47 -12.74 1.95
CA SER A 97 4.28 -12.61 3.16
C SER A 97 4.21 -11.20 3.78
N ALA A 98 4.29 -11.14 5.12
CA ALA A 98 4.54 -9.88 5.86
C ALA A 98 5.97 -9.34 5.67
N GLY A 99 6.88 -10.15 5.12
CA GLY A 99 8.28 -9.81 4.85
C GLY A 99 8.46 -9.04 3.54
N LEU A 100 9.19 -9.65 2.59
CA LEU A 100 9.54 -9.02 1.32
C LEU A 100 8.32 -8.73 0.43
N ASP A 101 7.28 -9.56 0.47
CA ASP A 101 6.10 -9.33 -0.37
C ASP A 101 5.35 -8.04 -0.01
N PHE A 102 5.35 -7.59 1.25
CA PHE A 102 4.73 -6.31 1.64
C PHE A 102 5.26 -5.10 0.86
N GLU A 103 6.55 -5.10 0.54
CA GLU A 103 7.25 -4.00 -0.14
C GLU A 103 7.54 -4.29 -1.61
N ARG A 104 7.31 -5.52 -2.07
CA ARG A 104 7.47 -5.94 -3.48
C ARG A 104 6.16 -6.18 -4.21
N ARG A 105 5.07 -6.51 -3.53
CA ARG A 105 3.76 -6.82 -4.13
C ARG A 105 2.78 -5.74 -3.72
N ILE A 106 2.70 -4.68 -4.53
CA ILE A 106 1.84 -3.53 -4.23
C ILE A 106 0.51 -3.70 -4.96
N LEU A 107 -0.58 -3.79 -4.18
CA LEU A 107 -1.92 -3.87 -4.73
C LEU A 107 -2.43 -2.44 -4.97
N ILE A 108 -3.01 -2.21 -6.14
CA ILE A 108 -3.39 -0.89 -6.63
C ILE A 108 -4.90 -0.84 -6.85
N LYS A 109 -5.56 0.10 -6.19
CA LYS A 109 -7.00 0.37 -6.37
C LYS A 109 -7.18 1.54 -7.32
N GLU A 110 -7.00 1.30 -8.62
CA GLU A 110 -7.10 2.36 -9.65
C GLU A 110 -8.46 3.07 -9.65
N ASN A 111 -9.51 2.36 -9.22
CA ASN A 111 -10.88 2.86 -9.10
C ASN A 111 -11.18 3.58 -7.77
N ALA A 112 -10.16 3.87 -6.95
CA ALA A 112 -10.35 4.53 -5.65
C ALA A 112 -11.05 5.90 -5.75
N PRO A 113 -10.74 6.79 -6.71
CA PRO A 113 -11.43 8.09 -6.86
C PRO A 113 -12.93 7.92 -7.15
N GLU A 114 -13.29 6.98 -8.01
CA GLU A 114 -14.68 6.69 -8.39
C GLU A 114 -15.47 6.11 -7.21
N LEU A 115 -14.84 5.22 -6.43
CA LEU A 115 -15.43 4.68 -5.21
C LEU A 115 -15.60 5.75 -4.12
N LEU A 116 -14.65 6.68 -4.01
CA LEU A 116 -14.71 7.81 -3.10
C LEU A 116 -15.88 8.73 -3.49
N GLU A 117 -15.97 9.14 -4.74
CA GLU A 117 -17.07 9.99 -5.22
C GLU A 117 -18.42 9.30 -5.00
N LYS A 118 -18.51 8.00 -5.29
CA LYS A 118 -19.71 7.21 -5.01
C LYS A 118 -20.07 7.19 -3.52
N LEU A 119 -19.09 7.14 -2.63
CA LEU A 119 -19.31 7.22 -1.18
C LEU A 119 -19.86 8.58 -0.77
N LEU A 120 -19.19 9.67 -1.19
CA LEU A 120 -19.54 11.04 -0.81
C LEU A 120 -20.91 11.49 -1.34
N ARG A 121 -21.37 10.91 -2.46
CA ARG A 121 -22.70 11.17 -3.04
C ARG A 121 -23.86 10.47 -2.33
N LYS A 122 -23.60 9.55 -1.39
CA LYS A 122 -24.68 8.86 -0.68
C LYS A 122 -25.42 9.86 0.21
N LYS A 123 -26.75 9.90 0.11
CA LYS A 123 -27.61 10.75 0.97
C LYS A 123 -27.43 10.47 2.46
N THR A 124 -27.01 9.26 2.82
CA THR A 124 -26.76 8.82 4.19
C THR A 124 -25.35 9.13 4.68
N TRP A 125 -24.46 9.64 3.82
CA TRP A 125 -23.11 9.99 4.22
C TRP A 125 -23.12 11.27 5.05
N GLN A 126 -22.52 11.19 6.24
CA GLN A 126 -22.24 12.35 7.07
C GLN A 126 -20.75 12.64 6.94
N ALA A 127 -20.42 13.91 6.67
CA ALA A 127 -19.04 14.32 6.45
C ALA A 127 -18.23 14.11 7.73
N GLU A 128 -17.23 13.25 7.61
CA GLU A 128 -16.31 12.84 8.68
C GLU A 128 -14.91 12.79 8.08
N THR A 129 -13.88 13.18 8.82
CA THR A 129 -12.52 13.20 8.26
C THR A 129 -12.10 11.81 7.81
N ILE A 130 -11.76 11.68 6.52
CA ILE A 130 -11.18 10.48 5.95
C ILE A 130 -9.67 10.65 5.92
N VAL A 131 -8.94 9.75 6.57
CA VAL A 131 -7.48 9.82 6.63
C VAL A 131 -6.85 8.80 5.67
N LEU A 132 -5.99 9.31 4.79
CA LEU A 132 -5.18 8.53 3.87
C LEU A 132 -3.97 7.90 4.57
N SER A 133 -3.55 6.74 4.09
CA SER A 133 -2.32 6.04 4.53
C SER A 133 -2.37 5.45 5.95
N GLY A 134 -3.53 4.98 6.39
CA GLY A 134 -3.64 4.26 7.67
C GLY A 134 -3.04 2.85 7.66
N ASN A 135 -2.69 2.28 6.51
CA ASN A 135 -2.09 0.93 6.40
C ASN A 135 -1.19 0.78 5.17
N THR A 136 -0.73 1.89 4.61
CA THR A 136 0.14 2.01 3.43
C THR A 136 0.71 3.43 3.42
N ASP A 137 1.40 3.84 2.36
CA ASP A 137 1.67 5.25 2.07
C ASP A 137 1.05 5.62 0.73
N CYS A 138 0.14 6.61 0.73
CA CYS A 138 -0.56 7.09 -0.45
C CYS A 138 0.36 7.85 -1.44
N TYR A 139 1.53 8.31 -0.98
CA TYR A 139 2.57 8.92 -1.79
C TYR A 139 3.81 8.03 -1.92
N GLN A 140 3.70 6.72 -1.72
CA GLN A 140 4.80 5.78 -2.03
C GLN A 140 5.24 5.92 -3.51
N PRO A 141 6.46 5.48 -3.89
CA PRO A 141 6.98 5.57 -5.26
C PRO A 141 5.99 5.26 -6.39
N ALA A 142 5.12 4.25 -6.25
CA ALA A 142 4.02 3.94 -7.17
C ALA A 142 3.19 5.17 -7.58
N GLU A 143 2.92 6.08 -6.66
CA GLU A 143 2.07 7.27 -6.87
C GLU A 143 2.64 8.23 -7.91
N LYS A 144 3.96 8.19 -8.21
CA LYS A 144 4.55 8.94 -9.33
C LYS A 144 3.94 8.52 -10.67
N LYS A 145 3.65 7.23 -10.82
CA LYS A 145 3.07 6.63 -12.03
C LYS A 145 1.55 6.68 -12.04
N TYR A 146 0.92 6.25 -10.95
CA TYR A 146 -0.53 5.99 -10.95
C TYR A 146 -1.38 7.22 -10.62
N LYS A 147 -0.83 8.21 -9.89
CA LYS A 147 -1.51 9.47 -9.55
C LYS A 147 -2.89 9.29 -8.91
N ILE A 148 -3.11 8.18 -8.19
CA ILE A 148 -4.43 7.83 -7.64
C ILE A 148 -4.75 8.76 -6.48
N THR A 149 -3.76 9.05 -5.63
CA THR A 149 -3.93 9.98 -4.51
C THR A 149 -4.29 11.37 -5.01
N ARG A 150 -3.61 11.86 -6.06
CA ARG A 150 -3.98 13.15 -6.69
C ARG A 150 -5.44 13.17 -7.14
N ARG A 151 -5.88 12.14 -7.87
CA ARG A 151 -7.27 12.02 -8.34
C ARG A 151 -8.26 11.93 -7.17
N CYS A 152 -7.89 11.28 -6.06
CA CYS A 152 -8.69 11.30 -4.84
C CYS A 152 -8.76 12.70 -4.22
N LEU A 153 -7.67 13.47 -4.20
CA LEU A 153 -7.65 14.86 -3.73
C LEU A 153 -8.53 15.78 -4.57
N GLU A 154 -8.56 15.60 -5.90
CA GLU A 154 -9.49 16.30 -6.78
C GLU A 154 -10.95 16.05 -6.40
N VAL A 155 -11.29 14.80 -6.04
CA VAL A 155 -12.63 14.44 -5.52
C VAL A 155 -12.88 15.08 -4.15
N PHE A 156 -11.93 15.01 -3.22
CA PHE A 156 -12.07 15.69 -1.92
C PHE A 156 -12.33 17.20 -2.09
N LEU A 157 -11.57 17.85 -2.98
CA LEU A 157 -11.71 19.28 -3.27
C LEU A 157 -13.07 19.61 -3.89
N LYS A 158 -13.53 18.81 -4.86
CA LYS A 158 -14.85 18.96 -5.50
C LYS A 158 -15.99 18.99 -4.49
N TYR A 159 -15.90 18.18 -3.43
CA TYR A 159 -16.92 18.09 -2.38
C TYR A 159 -16.58 18.89 -1.12
N LYS A 160 -15.46 19.63 -1.10
CA LYS A 160 -14.90 20.30 0.08
C LYS A 160 -14.88 19.40 1.32
N HIS A 161 -14.54 18.14 1.12
CA HIS A 161 -14.64 17.12 2.16
C HIS A 161 -13.32 17.03 2.93
N PRO A 162 -13.35 17.00 4.28
CA PRO A 162 -12.14 16.96 5.08
C PRO A 162 -11.34 15.68 4.81
N VAL A 163 -10.02 15.84 4.66
CA VAL A 163 -9.08 14.75 4.41
C VAL A 163 -7.84 14.92 5.28
N GLY A 164 -7.41 13.84 5.93
CA GLY A 164 -6.11 13.75 6.60
C GLY A 164 -5.13 12.94 5.74
N ILE A 165 -3.84 13.23 5.83
CA ILE A 165 -2.81 12.53 5.06
C ILE A 165 -1.64 12.17 5.98
N ILE A 166 -1.22 10.91 5.93
CA ILE A 166 0.03 10.45 6.56
C ILE A 166 0.97 10.04 5.43
N THR A 167 2.22 10.51 5.43
CA THR A 167 3.21 10.08 4.43
C THR A 167 4.64 10.28 4.91
N LYS A 168 5.56 9.46 4.39
CA LYS A 168 7.02 9.60 4.52
C LYS A 168 7.69 10.16 3.26
N ASN A 169 6.92 10.50 2.22
CA ASN A 169 7.46 10.88 0.93
C ASN A 169 7.25 12.37 0.63
N ALA A 170 8.31 13.05 0.20
CA ALA A 170 8.26 14.43 -0.28
C ALA A 170 7.41 14.61 -1.56
N LEU A 171 7.00 13.52 -2.21
CA LEU A 171 6.10 13.55 -3.37
C LEU A 171 4.77 14.28 -3.11
N ILE A 172 4.35 14.40 -1.84
CA ILE A 172 3.20 15.22 -1.44
C ILE A 172 3.29 16.67 -1.96
N LEU A 173 4.51 17.21 -2.12
CA LEU A 173 4.73 18.57 -2.63
C LEU A 173 4.24 18.75 -4.08
N ARG A 174 4.08 17.67 -4.85
CA ARG A 174 3.51 17.70 -6.21
C ARG A 174 2.08 18.25 -6.22
N ASP A 175 1.32 17.97 -5.15
CA ASP A 175 -0.11 18.24 -5.08
C ASP A 175 -0.44 19.42 -4.16
N LEU A 176 0.54 20.31 -3.92
CA LEU A 176 0.36 21.55 -3.13
C LEU A 176 -0.78 22.41 -3.66
N ASP A 177 -0.97 22.45 -4.98
CA ASP A 177 -2.07 23.17 -5.62
C ASP A 177 -3.44 22.72 -5.09
N LEU A 178 -3.65 21.41 -4.94
CA LEU A 178 -4.91 20.87 -4.40
C LEU A 178 -4.98 21.02 -2.88
N LEU A 179 -3.87 20.82 -2.17
CA LEU A 179 -3.82 20.88 -0.71
C LEU A 179 -4.06 22.30 -0.19
N THR A 180 -3.52 23.31 -0.86
CA THR A 180 -3.76 24.73 -0.51
C THR A 180 -5.22 25.13 -0.75
N GLU A 181 -5.86 24.65 -1.82
CA GLU A 181 -7.28 24.92 -2.04
C GLU A 181 -8.18 24.19 -1.02
N LEU A 182 -7.82 22.95 -0.63
CA LEU A 182 -8.54 22.18 0.39
C LEU A 182 -8.49 22.79 1.79
N GLN A 183 -7.48 23.62 2.07
CA GLN A 183 -7.33 24.31 3.35
C GLN A 183 -8.32 25.48 3.52
N LYS A 184 -8.88 26.01 2.42
CA LYS A 184 -9.76 27.18 2.40
C LYS A 184 -11.21 26.82 2.74
#